data_AF-A0A7S2KI87-F1
#
_entry.id   AF-A0A7S2KI87-F1
#
_cell.length_a   1.000
_cell.length_b   1.000
_cell.length_c   1.000
_cell.angle_alpha   90.00
_cell.angle_beta   90.00
_cell.angle_gamma   90.00
#
_symmetry.space_group_name_H-M   'P 1'
#
loop_
_entity.id
_entity.type
_entity.pdbx_description
1 polymer ?
#
loop_
_entity_poly.entity_id
_entity_poly.type
_entity_poly.pdbx_seq_one_letter_code
_entity_poly.pdbx_strand_id
1 'polypeptide(L)'
;EREAEAQRRRFVRRLAARAYHFPGNSWFEDWVQYTKNTHLVFGIFFHHPLHPVTGKERCIILLGSVAVGLLMSNLIYLWFVEADFGMHDPVLTLGPGGNIAITKLMVTLWTLGSFVHTIFDLSIWHIKACTLCRLFGGHVSDRAVKCGRSTGVTIVLFTLAFATYLVLLRASEDFKAMNGNDSTDTGDDTDDSFFHSVVLGGGAKYFDFLLGYFVEFILAVFVYNPLILTIVFTGILGCDGRIPILGGRPREVAKEQRYAMKRQRYIMPQTLKLGDNEYEADLWCDQKLATNF
;
A
#
# COMPACT_ATOMS: atom_id res chain seq x y z
N GLU A 1 17.56 31.69 -1.29
CA GLU A 1 17.76 30.53 -0.36
C GLU A 1 16.49 30.10 0.39
N ARG A 2 15.83 30.98 1.15
CA ARG A 2 14.61 30.62 1.91
C ARG A 2 13.49 30.00 1.05
N GLU A 3 13.28 30.52 -0.15
CA GLU A 3 12.26 29.98 -1.07
C GLU A 3 12.61 28.57 -1.58
N ALA A 4 13.87 28.34 -1.94
CA ALA A 4 14.35 27.04 -2.38
C ALA A 4 14.21 25.99 -1.27
N GLU A 5 14.50 26.37 -0.02
CA GLU A 5 14.28 25.50 1.13
C GLU A 5 12.79 25.21 1.36
N ALA A 6 11.93 26.21 1.24
CA ALA A 6 10.48 26.03 1.33
C ALA A 6 9.94 25.10 0.24
N GLN A 7 10.41 25.24 -1.01
CA GLN A 7 10.08 24.34 -2.12
C GLN A 7 10.52 22.91 -1.83
N ARG A 8 11.76 22.73 -1.35
CA ARG A 8 12.28 21.42 -0.94
C ARG A 8 11.41 20.79 0.14
N ARG A 9 11.03 21.54 1.19
CA ARG A 9 10.15 21.04 2.26
C ARG A 9 8.78 20.61 1.72
N ARG A 10 8.18 21.38 0.80
CA ARG A 10 6.91 21.02 0.14
C ARG A 10 7.05 19.75 -0.68
N PHE A 11 8.14 19.62 -1.43
CA PHE A 11 8.43 18.43 -2.24
C PHE A 11 8.54 17.17 -1.35
N VAL A 12 9.28 17.25 -0.23
CA VAL A 12 9.39 16.15 0.74
C VAL A 12 8.02 15.82 1.36
N ARG A 13 7.19 16.81 1.68
CA ARG A 13 5.82 16.58 2.20
C ARG A 13 4.96 15.83 1.18
N ARG A 14 5.00 16.22 -0.11
CA ARG A 14 4.28 15.53 -1.20
C ARG A 14 4.77 14.09 -1.40
N LEU A 15 6.09 13.89 -1.37
CA LEU A 15 6.70 12.56 -1.41
C LEU A 15 6.23 11.67 -0.25
N ALA A 16 6.24 12.19 0.98
CA ALA A 16 5.78 11.47 2.16
C ALA A 16 4.31 11.03 2.04
N ALA A 17 3.49 11.91 1.47
CA ALA A 17 2.06 11.69 1.26
C ALA A 17 1.72 10.84 0.03
N ARG A 18 2.72 10.36 -0.73
CA ARG A 18 2.53 9.64 -2.01
C ARG A 18 1.67 10.45 -3.01
N ALA A 19 1.96 11.75 -3.15
CA ALA A 19 1.27 12.61 -4.09
C ALA A 19 1.33 12.05 -5.52
N TYR A 20 0.23 12.21 -6.26
CA TYR A 20 0.07 11.79 -7.64
C TYR A 20 0.59 12.83 -8.64
N HIS A 21 0.81 14.08 -8.22
CA HIS A 21 1.25 15.16 -9.10
C HIS A 21 2.32 16.06 -8.45
N PHE A 22 3.36 16.36 -9.23
CA PHE A 22 4.35 17.38 -8.91
C PHE A 22 4.30 18.54 -9.92
N PRO A 23 4.51 19.80 -9.47
CA PRO A 23 4.39 20.96 -10.36
C PRO A 23 5.43 20.90 -11.47
N GLY A 24 4.98 21.08 -12.72
CA GLY A 24 5.84 21.03 -13.91
C GLY A 24 6.04 19.65 -14.51
N ASN A 25 5.61 18.57 -13.84
CA ASN A 25 5.70 17.22 -14.39
C ASN A 25 4.58 16.94 -15.42
N SER A 26 4.96 16.20 -16.45
CA SER A 26 4.04 15.52 -17.36
C SER A 26 3.33 14.33 -16.69
N TRP A 27 2.33 13.76 -17.35
CA TRP A 27 1.60 12.61 -16.84
C TRP A 27 2.51 11.39 -16.60
N PHE A 28 3.42 11.13 -17.54
CA PHE A 28 4.31 9.96 -17.46
C PHE A 28 5.36 10.13 -16.36
N GLU A 29 5.93 11.33 -16.20
CA GLU A 29 6.89 11.62 -15.14
C GLU A 29 6.26 11.43 -13.75
N ASP A 30 5.04 11.93 -13.56
CA ASP A 30 4.26 11.71 -12.34
C ASP A 30 3.99 10.23 -12.10
N TRP A 31 3.63 9.46 -13.13
CA TRP A 31 3.35 8.03 -13.01
C TRP A 31 4.59 7.24 -12.62
N VAL A 32 5.72 7.53 -13.26
CA VAL A 32 7.01 6.91 -12.94
C VAL A 32 7.43 7.27 -11.52
N GLN A 33 7.32 8.54 -11.14
CA GLN A 33 7.66 9.00 -9.79
C GLN A 33 6.75 8.36 -8.73
N TYR A 34 5.44 8.31 -8.99
CA TYR A 34 4.46 7.68 -8.11
C TYR A 34 4.73 6.19 -7.95
N THR A 35 5.00 5.47 -9.05
CA THR A 35 5.32 4.04 -9.05
C THR A 35 6.61 3.76 -8.29
N LYS A 36 7.69 4.48 -8.61
CA LYS A 36 8.97 4.40 -7.87
C LYS A 36 8.80 4.72 -6.39
N ASN A 37 7.87 5.60 -6.04
CA ASN A 37 7.68 5.95 -4.65
C ASN A 37 6.79 4.96 -3.89
N THR A 38 5.82 4.33 -4.55
CA THR A 38 4.73 3.60 -3.89
C THR A 38 4.87 2.09 -4.00
N HIS A 39 5.45 1.57 -5.08
CA HIS A 39 5.64 0.14 -5.28
C HIS A 39 6.59 -0.42 -4.21
N LEU A 40 6.20 -1.54 -3.59
CA LEU A 40 6.90 -2.15 -2.46
C LEU A 40 8.37 -2.49 -2.80
N VAL A 41 8.58 -3.23 -3.91
CA VAL A 41 9.93 -3.63 -4.35
C VAL A 41 10.67 -2.50 -5.07
N PHE A 42 10.10 -1.93 -6.14
CA PHE A 42 10.79 -0.88 -6.90
C PHE A 42 11.13 0.35 -6.05
N GLY A 43 10.33 0.68 -5.04
CA GLY A 43 10.64 1.78 -4.15
C GLY A 43 11.86 1.55 -3.26
N ILE A 44 12.27 0.31 -3.01
CA ILE A 44 13.52 0.04 -2.28
C ILE A 44 14.70 0.60 -3.08
N PHE A 45 14.74 0.32 -4.38
CA PHE A 45 15.89 0.62 -5.25
C PHE A 45 15.81 1.99 -5.93
N PHE A 46 14.61 2.45 -6.27
CA PHE A 46 14.41 3.61 -7.15
C PHE A 46 13.70 4.79 -6.48
N HIS A 47 13.61 4.81 -5.14
CA HIS A 47 13.02 5.95 -4.45
C HIS A 47 13.81 7.24 -4.66
N HIS A 48 13.10 8.36 -4.64
CA HIS A 48 13.73 9.66 -4.70
C HIS A 48 14.65 9.90 -3.48
N PRO A 49 15.87 10.46 -3.63
CA PRO A 49 16.81 10.66 -2.51
C PRO A 49 16.28 11.55 -1.38
N LEU A 50 15.39 12.50 -1.71
CA LEU A 50 14.72 13.36 -0.73
C LEU A 50 13.56 12.67 0.02
N HIS A 51 13.25 11.41 -0.28
CA HIS A 51 12.16 10.69 0.36
C HIS A 51 12.45 10.45 1.85
N PRO A 52 11.49 10.71 2.77
CA PRO A 52 11.74 10.56 4.21
C PRO A 52 11.87 9.10 4.68
N VAL A 53 11.30 8.17 3.91
CA VAL A 53 11.42 6.72 4.09
C VAL A 53 12.50 6.18 3.16
N THR A 54 13.62 5.78 3.75
CA THR A 54 14.82 5.24 3.11
C THR A 54 14.61 3.82 2.60
N GLY A 55 15.50 3.33 1.73
CA GLY A 55 15.49 1.95 1.25
C GLY A 55 15.46 0.90 2.38
N LYS A 56 16.24 1.11 3.46
CA LYS A 56 16.26 0.21 4.63
C LYS A 56 14.90 0.11 5.31
N GLU A 57 14.22 1.25 5.46
CA GLU A 57 12.88 1.29 6.05
C GLU A 57 11.83 0.64 5.15
N ARG A 58 12.00 0.73 3.83
CA ARG A 58 11.15 0.05 2.86
C ARG A 58 11.35 -1.47 2.88
N CYS A 59 12.59 -1.96 3.09
CA CYS A 59 12.83 -3.39 3.33
C CYS A 59 12.10 -3.88 4.59
N ILE A 60 12.05 -3.07 5.66
CA ILE A 60 11.29 -3.41 6.87
C ILE A 60 9.78 -3.45 6.58
N ILE A 61 9.27 -2.53 5.77
CA ILE A 61 7.86 -2.55 5.33
C ILE A 61 7.57 -3.82 4.51
N LEU A 62 8.44 -4.17 3.56
CA LEU A 62 8.31 -5.39 2.76
C LEU A 62 8.30 -6.65 3.64
N LEU A 63 9.19 -6.72 4.64
CA LEU A 63 9.21 -7.83 5.60
C LEU A 63 7.91 -7.91 6.40
N GLY A 64 7.37 -6.76 6.82
CA GLY A 64 6.06 -6.69 7.48
C GLY A 64 4.91 -7.14 6.60
N SER A 65 4.92 -6.75 5.32
CA SER A 65 3.97 -7.16 4.30
C SER A 65 3.97 -8.70 4.15
N VAL A 66 5.16 -9.30 4.01
CA VAL A 66 5.31 -10.77 3.98
C VAL A 66 4.76 -11.41 5.25
N ALA A 67 5.11 -10.87 6.42
CA ALA A 67 4.62 -11.39 7.69
C ALA A 67 3.10 -11.32 7.82
N VAL A 68 2.46 -10.22 7.41
CA VAL A 68 0.99 -10.10 7.39
C VAL A 68 0.37 -11.08 6.41
N GLY A 69 0.95 -11.25 5.23
CA GLY A 69 0.46 -12.22 4.25
C GLY A 69 0.46 -13.64 4.80
N LEU A 70 1.57 -14.05 5.44
CA LEU A 70 1.66 -15.34 6.13
C LEU A 70 0.63 -15.43 7.26
N LEU A 71 0.58 -14.43 8.14
CA LEU A 71 -0.37 -14.37 9.26
C LEU A 71 -1.81 -14.55 8.78
N MET A 72 -2.25 -13.76 7.79
CA MET A 72 -3.62 -13.81 7.29
C MET A 72 -3.94 -15.12 6.59
N SER A 73 -3.00 -15.66 5.81
CA SER A 73 -3.21 -16.94 5.12
C SER A 73 -3.40 -18.09 6.10
N ASN A 74 -2.63 -18.10 7.19
CA ASN A 74 -2.76 -19.11 8.24
C ASN A 74 -4.02 -18.91 9.11
N LEU A 75 -4.38 -17.66 9.47
CA LEU A 75 -5.62 -17.38 10.19
C LEU A 75 -6.86 -17.80 9.41
N ILE A 76 -6.92 -17.43 8.13
CA ILE A 76 -8.05 -17.77 7.27
C ILE A 76 -8.14 -19.29 7.12
N TYR A 77 -7.02 -19.99 6.89
CA TYR A 77 -6.99 -21.44 6.85
C TYR A 77 -7.55 -22.08 8.13
N LEU A 78 -7.00 -21.71 9.29
CA LEU A 78 -7.43 -22.26 10.58
C LEU A 78 -8.91 -21.94 10.86
N TRP A 79 -9.38 -20.76 10.44
CA TRP A 79 -10.80 -20.41 10.55
C TRP A 79 -11.70 -21.31 9.68
N PHE A 80 -11.29 -21.61 8.44
CA PHE A 80 -12.03 -22.53 7.57
C PHE A 80 -12.07 -23.95 8.14
N VAL A 81 -10.95 -24.44 8.68
CA VAL A 81 -10.85 -25.76 9.33
C VAL A 81 -11.78 -25.83 10.55
N GLU A 82 -11.71 -24.84 11.45
CA GLU A 82 -12.53 -24.81 12.67
C GLU A 82 -14.03 -24.64 12.37
N ALA A 83 -14.38 -23.86 11.35
CA ALA A 83 -15.76 -23.59 11.00
C ALA A 83 -16.43 -24.71 10.16
N ASP A 84 -15.68 -25.74 9.76
CA ASP A 84 -16.11 -26.81 8.85
C ASP A 84 -16.78 -26.26 7.57
N PHE A 85 -16.29 -25.12 7.09
CA PHE A 85 -16.71 -24.58 5.81
C PHE A 85 -15.90 -25.28 4.73
N GLY A 86 -16.57 -25.99 3.83
CA GLY A 86 -15.95 -26.69 2.68
C GLY A 86 -14.98 -25.79 1.91
N MET A 87 -13.72 -25.78 2.34
CA MET A 87 -12.74 -24.79 1.94
C MET A 87 -12.25 -25.03 0.51
N HIS A 88 -12.31 -26.29 0.08
CA HIS A 88 -12.02 -26.77 -1.26
C HIS A 88 -13.23 -26.68 -2.19
N ASP A 89 -14.40 -26.26 -1.70
CA ASP A 89 -15.59 -26.13 -2.54
C ASP A 89 -15.30 -25.12 -3.67
N PRO A 90 -15.47 -25.52 -4.93
CA PRO A 90 -15.29 -24.61 -6.05
C PRO A 90 -16.40 -23.56 -6.03
N VAL A 91 -16.00 -22.29 -6.11
CA VAL A 91 -16.90 -21.16 -6.33
C VAL A 91 -17.10 -20.94 -7.83
N LEU A 92 -16.02 -21.08 -8.59
CA LEU A 92 -16.00 -20.91 -10.04
C LEU A 92 -15.07 -21.95 -10.66
N THR A 93 -15.47 -22.55 -11.78
CA THR A 93 -14.60 -23.39 -12.60
C THR A 93 -14.32 -22.69 -13.93
N LEU A 94 -13.05 -22.60 -14.31
CA LEU A 94 -12.60 -21.94 -15.55
C LEU A 94 -11.92 -22.95 -16.48
N GLY A 95 -12.06 -22.70 -17.78
CA GLY A 95 -11.39 -23.45 -18.85
C GLY A 95 -12.22 -24.59 -19.46
N PRO A 96 -11.82 -25.10 -20.64
CA PRO A 96 -12.48 -26.25 -21.26
C PRO A 96 -12.34 -27.47 -20.35
N GLY A 97 -13.46 -28.03 -19.89
CA GLY A 97 -13.48 -29.18 -18.98
C GLY A 97 -13.42 -28.83 -17.48
N GLY A 98 -13.34 -27.55 -17.11
CA GLY A 98 -13.36 -27.16 -15.69
C GLY A 98 -12.05 -27.38 -14.94
N ASN A 99 -10.92 -27.49 -15.66
CA ASN A 99 -9.60 -27.82 -15.10
C ASN A 99 -9.05 -26.81 -14.08
N ILE A 100 -9.64 -25.61 -13.96
CA ILE A 100 -9.22 -24.60 -13.00
C ILE A 100 -10.38 -24.30 -12.04
N ALA A 101 -10.37 -24.93 -10.87
CA ALA A 101 -11.32 -24.65 -9.80
C ALA A 101 -10.81 -23.51 -8.90
N ILE A 102 -11.54 -22.39 -8.85
CA ILE A 102 -11.33 -21.32 -7.88
C ILE A 102 -12.14 -21.66 -6.63
N THR A 103 -11.46 -21.94 -5.52
CA THR A 103 -12.10 -22.38 -4.28
C THR A 103 -12.52 -21.22 -3.37
N LYS A 104 -13.40 -21.48 -2.40
CA LYS A 104 -13.82 -20.49 -1.38
C LYS A 104 -12.64 -19.93 -0.59
N LEU A 105 -11.65 -20.77 -0.28
CA LEU A 105 -10.42 -20.35 0.38
C LEU A 105 -9.67 -19.32 -0.47
N MET A 106 -9.46 -19.61 -1.76
CA MET A 106 -8.71 -18.72 -2.67
C MET A 106 -9.37 -17.35 -2.79
N VAL A 107 -10.69 -17.31 -2.99
CA VAL A 107 -11.42 -16.03 -3.07
C VAL A 107 -11.29 -15.23 -1.78
N THR A 108 -11.41 -15.88 -0.63
CA THR A 108 -11.27 -15.22 0.68
C THR A 108 -9.86 -14.67 0.89
N LEU A 109 -8.83 -15.45 0.58
CA LEU A 109 -7.42 -15.03 0.66
C LEU A 109 -7.14 -13.83 -0.26
N TRP A 110 -7.54 -13.93 -1.52
CA TRP A 110 -7.28 -12.88 -2.51
C TRP A 110 -8.01 -11.59 -2.21
N THR A 111 -9.20 -11.65 -1.60
CA THR A 111 -9.99 -10.45 -1.28
C THR A 111 -9.64 -9.90 0.10
N LEU A 112 -9.96 -10.64 1.16
CA LEU A 112 -9.77 -10.21 2.54
C LEU A 112 -8.29 -10.10 2.89
N GLY A 113 -7.48 -11.08 2.49
CA GLY A 113 -6.03 -11.06 2.70
C GLY A 113 -5.38 -9.84 2.04
N SER A 114 -5.64 -9.61 0.75
CA SER A 114 -5.12 -8.43 0.03
C SER A 114 -5.58 -7.10 0.62
N PHE A 115 -6.83 -7.01 1.08
CA PHE A 115 -7.36 -5.81 1.71
C PHE A 115 -6.62 -5.47 3.02
N VAL A 116 -6.49 -6.45 3.92
CA VAL A 116 -5.78 -6.27 5.20
C VAL A 116 -4.31 -5.96 4.95
N HIS A 117 -3.68 -6.65 4.01
CA HIS A 117 -2.29 -6.41 3.60
C HIS A 117 -2.09 -4.95 3.12
N THR A 118 -3.00 -4.45 2.28
CA THR A 118 -2.94 -3.08 1.77
C THR A 118 -3.09 -2.05 2.90
N ILE A 119 -4.02 -2.27 3.84
CA ILE A 119 -4.19 -1.40 5.01
C ILE A 119 -2.91 -1.38 5.83
N PHE A 120 -2.34 -2.55 6.12
CA PHE A 120 -1.11 -2.64 6.90
C PHE A 120 0.04 -1.86 6.25
N ASP A 121 0.27 -2.05 4.96
CA ASP A 121 1.34 -1.36 4.23
C ASP A 121 1.18 0.16 4.25
N LEU A 122 -0.05 0.64 4.06
CA LEU A 122 -0.37 2.06 4.13
C LEU A 122 -0.16 2.60 5.56
N SER A 123 -0.62 1.88 6.57
CA SER A 123 -0.48 2.28 7.98
C SER A 123 0.99 2.38 8.39
N ILE A 124 1.81 1.35 8.15
CA ILE A 124 3.23 1.37 8.50
C ILE A 124 3.96 2.46 7.72
N TRP A 125 3.61 2.64 6.44
CA TRP A 125 4.16 3.74 5.66
C TRP A 125 3.89 5.11 6.29
N HIS A 126 2.64 5.39 6.62
CA HIS A 126 2.23 6.67 7.20
C HIS A 126 2.85 6.91 8.59
N ILE A 127 2.94 5.87 9.41
CA ILE A 127 3.63 5.90 10.71
C ILE A 127 5.11 6.26 10.52
N LYS A 128 5.82 5.56 9.61
CA LYS A 128 7.26 5.80 9.39
C LYS A 128 7.54 7.16 8.73
N ALA A 129 6.69 7.60 7.82
CA ALA A 129 6.84 8.90 7.16
C ALA A 129 6.42 10.09 8.06
N CYS A 130 5.79 9.83 9.23
CA CYS A 130 5.19 10.83 10.11
C CYS A 130 4.22 11.74 9.33
N THR A 131 3.42 11.17 8.42
CA THR A 131 2.58 11.99 7.51
C THR A 131 1.60 12.84 8.29
N LEU A 132 1.02 12.34 9.39
CA LEU A 132 0.11 13.09 10.24
C LEU A 132 0.80 14.32 10.86
N CYS A 133 2.01 14.14 11.39
CA CYS A 133 2.84 15.22 11.94
C CYS A 133 3.11 16.32 10.89
N ARG A 134 3.32 15.90 9.64
CA ARG A 134 3.57 16.81 8.50
C ARG A 134 2.30 17.47 7.97
N LEU A 135 1.15 16.84 8.16
CA LEU A 135 -0.14 17.31 7.65
C LEU A 135 -0.66 18.49 8.48
N PHE A 136 -0.48 18.48 9.80
CA PHE A 136 -0.91 19.54 10.71
C PHE A 136 -0.01 20.79 10.72
N GLY A 137 0.73 21.04 9.62
CA GLY A 137 1.54 22.26 9.43
C GLY A 137 2.83 22.34 10.25
N GLY A 138 2.87 21.68 11.41
CA GLY A 138 3.95 21.80 12.38
C GLY A 138 5.35 21.42 11.88
N HIS A 139 6.35 22.05 12.52
CA HIS A 139 7.73 21.57 12.49
C HIS A 139 7.76 20.15 13.06
N VAL A 140 8.03 19.16 12.21
CA VAL A 140 8.18 17.78 12.66
C VAL A 140 9.50 17.69 13.41
N SER A 141 9.43 17.44 14.72
CA SER A 141 10.62 17.25 15.53
C SER A 141 11.33 15.96 15.13
N ASP A 142 12.66 15.95 15.20
CA ASP A 142 13.45 14.74 14.94
C ASP A 142 13.08 13.59 15.89
N ARG A 143 12.60 13.93 17.10
CA ARG A 143 12.08 12.98 18.08
C ARG A 143 10.83 12.26 17.57
N ALA A 144 9.89 12.98 16.95
CA ALA A 144 8.68 12.38 16.39
C ALA A 144 9.01 11.43 15.22
N VAL A 145 9.94 11.80 14.34
CA VAL A 145 10.40 10.92 13.26
C VAL A 145 11.07 9.66 13.82
N LYS A 146 11.97 9.80 14.80
CA LYS A 146 12.62 8.65 15.46
C LYS A 146 11.58 7.73 16.13
N CYS A 147 10.58 8.30 16.79
CA CYS A 147 9.48 7.56 17.40
C CYS A 147 8.71 6.75 16.34
N GLY A 148 8.20 7.39 15.28
CA GLY A 148 7.48 6.70 14.21
C GLY A 148 8.29 5.59 13.54
N ARG A 149 9.61 5.81 13.36
CA ARG A 149 10.53 4.80 12.84
C ARG A 149 10.61 3.59 13.75
N SER A 150 10.85 3.82 15.05
CA SER A 150 10.95 2.76 16.07
C SER A 150 9.64 1.99 16.19
N THR A 151 8.51 2.69 16.34
CA THR A 151 7.18 2.09 16.42
C THR A 151 6.89 1.20 15.21
N GLY A 152 7.20 1.67 14.00
CA GLY A 152 7.01 0.86 12.79
C GLY A 152 7.85 -0.41 12.76
N VAL A 153 9.09 -0.39 13.30
CA VAL A 153 9.92 -1.61 13.43
C VAL A 153 9.30 -2.56 14.45
N THR A 154 8.91 -2.04 15.62
CA THR A 154 8.29 -2.82 16.68
C THR A 154 7.05 -3.56 16.18
N ILE A 155 6.14 -2.87 15.47
CA ILE A 155 4.94 -3.50 14.90
C ILE A 155 5.33 -4.64 13.96
N VAL A 156 6.25 -4.42 13.03
CA VAL A 156 6.69 -5.47 12.08
C VAL A 156 7.28 -6.68 12.80
N LEU A 157 8.11 -6.48 13.83
CA LEU A 157 8.69 -7.59 14.59
C LEU A 157 7.64 -8.39 15.35
N PHE A 158 6.66 -7.73 15.96
CA PHE A 158 5.53 -8.41 16.62
C PHE A 158 4.68 -9.19 15.61
N THR A 159 4.38 -8.60 14.46
CA THR A 159 3.66 -9.27 13.37
C THR A 159 4.42 -10.51 12.89
N LEU A 160 5.74 -10.41 12.70
CA LEU A 160 6.56 -11.55 12.27
C LEU A 160 6.58 -12.68 13.31
N ALA A 161 6.72 -12.34 14.60
CA ALA A 161 6.65 -13.33 15.67
C ALA A 161 5.30 -14.06 15.69
N PHE A 162 4.21 -13.31 15.56
CA PHE A 162 2.86 -13.90 15.53
C PHE A 162 2.60 -14.72 14.26
N ALA A 163 3.05 -14.25 13.10
CA ALA A 163 2.98 -15.01 11.84
C ALA A 163 3.73 -16.35 11.96
N THR A 164 4.92 -16.33 12.56
CA THR A 164 5.72 -17.54 12.80
C THR A 164 4.98 -18.51 13.72
N TYR A 165 4.39 -18.02 14.80
CA TYR A 165 3.58 -18.83 15.70
C TYR A 165 2.40 -19.50 14.96
N LEU A 166 1.68 -18.77 14.12
CA LEU A 166 0.55 -19.33 13.35
C LEU A 166 0.98 -20.34 12.29
N VAL A 167 2.12 -20.11 11.65
CA VAL A 167 2.72 -21.08 10.71
C VAL A 167 3.01 -22.41 11.42
N LEU A 168 3.59 -22.34 12.63
CA LEU A 168 3.86 -23.54 13.43
C LEU A 168 2.56 -24.21 13.92
N LEU A 169 1.55 -23.42 14.30
CA LEU A 169 0.25 -23.92 14.70
C LEU A 169 -0.44 -24.66 13.55
N ARG A 170 -0.47 -24.07 12.35
CA ARG A 170 -0.98 -24.74 11.14
C ARG A 170 -0.23 -26.03 10.85
N ALA A 171 1.10 -25.99 10.81
CA ALA A 171 1.91 -27.18 10.56
C ALA A 171 1.64 -28.29 11.57
N SER A 172 1.37 -27.94 12.84
CA SER A 172 1.01 -28.92 13.88
C SER A 172 -0.38 -29.54 13.65
N GLU A 173 -1.36 -28.79 13.17
CA GLU A 173 -2.69 -29.33 12.86
C GLU A 173 -2.65 -30.25 11.64
N ASP A 174 -1.94 -29.83 10.58
CA ASP A 174 -1.73 -30.65 9.38
C ASP A 174 -1.03 -31.98 9.74
N PHE A 175 -0.07 -31.96 10.68
CA PHE A 175 0.58 -33.16 11.19
C PHE A 175 -0.38 -34.09 11.97
N LYS A 176 -1.27 -33.54 12.81
CA LYS A 176 -2.27 -34.32 13.54
C LYS A 176 -3.28 -34.98 12.61
N ALA A 177 -3.77 -34.24 11.60
CA ALA A 177 -4.74 -34.74 10.63
C ALA A 177 -4.20 -35.96 9.88
N MET A 178 -2.92 -35.96 9.48
CA MET A 178 -2.29 -37.10 8.82
C MET A 178 -2.16 -38.33 9.72
N ASN A 179 -1.74 -38.17 10.98
CA ASN A 179 -1.56 -39.32 11.89
C ASN A 179 -2.90 -39.88 12.41
N GLY A 180 -3.96 -39.08 12.44
CA GLY A 180 -5.29 -39.52 12.86
C GLY A 180 -5.99 -40.43 11.84
N ASN A 181 -5.59 -40.35 10.55
CA ASN A 181 -6.18 -41.12 9.46
C ASN A 181 -5.43 -42.42 9.13
N ASP A 182 -4.42 -42.81 9.91
CA ASP A 182 -3.58 -44.00 9.64
C ASP A 182 -4.28 -45.34 9.99
N SER A 183 -5.60 -45.31 10.20
CA SER A 183 -6.45 -46.50 10.23
C SER A 183 -7.39 -46.44 9.04
N THR A 184 -7.12 -47.29 8.04
CA THR A 184 -7.99 -47.68 6.92
C THR A 184 -8.36 -46.58 5.92
N ASP A 185 -7.54 -46.37 4.89
CA ASP A 185 -7.98 -46.59 3.50
C ASP A 185 -6.85 -46.41 2.48
N THR A 186 -6.47 -47.52 1.85
CA THR A 186 -5.77 -47.55 0.55
C THR A 186 -6.80 -47.26 -0.53
N GLY A 187 -7.10 -45.98 -0.74
CA GLY A 187 -8.02 -45.49 -1.77
C GLY A 187 -7.38 -44.36 -2.56
N ASP A 188 -7.15 -44.64 -3.83
CA ASP A 188 -6.65 -43.79 -4.91
C ASP A 188 -7.43 -42.46 -5.02
N ASP A 189 -6.96 -41.39 -4.37
CA ASP A 189 -7.49 -40.03 -4.59
C ASP A 189 -6.51 -39.25 -5.49
N THR A 190 -6.95 -39.09 -6.74
CA THR A 190 -6.37 -38.22 -7.75
C THR A 190 -6.20 -36.80 -7.21
N ASP A 191 -4.94 -36.44 -7.03
CA ASP A 191 -4.41 -35.21 -6.47
C ASP A 191 -4.67 -34.02 -7.41
N ASP A 192 -5.90 -33.48 -7.42
CA ASP A 192 -6.27 -32.22 -8.10
C ASP A 192 -5.81 -30.98 -7.30
N SER A 193 -4.66 -31.07 -6.64
CA SER A 193 -3.98 -29.93 -6.07
C SER A 193 -3.38 -29.09 -7.21
N PHE A 194 -4.05 -27.96 -7.51
CA PHE A 194 -3.72 -27.01 -8.58
C PHE A 194 -2.26 -26.48 -8.57
N PHE A 195 -1.50 -26.75 -7.51
CA PHE A 195 -0.06 -26.62 -7.48
C PHE A 195 0.54 -28.01 -7.41
N HIS A 196 1.20 -28.47 -8.49
CA HIS A 196 2.06 -29.65 -8.42
C HIS A 196 2.90 -29.58 -7.15
N SER A 197 2.70 -30.54 -6.25
CA SER A 197 3.51 -30.72 -5.07
C SER A 197 4.95 -30.88 -5.55
N VAL A 198 5.74 -29.81 -5.42
CA VAL A 198 7.17 -29.90 -5.66
C VAL A 198 7.67 -30.78 -4.53
N VAL A 199 8.01 -32.03 -4.86
CA VAL A 199 8.41 -33.04 -3.87
C VAL A 199 9.72 -32.59 -3.20
N LEU A 200 9.63 -31.77 -2.17
CA LEU A 200 10.72 -31.55 -1.23
C LEU A 200 10.73 -32.75 -0.28
N GLY A 201 11.87 -33.44 -0.17
CA GLY A 201 11.99 -34.74 0.49
C GLY A 201 11.45 -34.80 1.92
N GLY A 202 10.77 -35.91 2.25
CA GLY A 202 10.53 -36.50 3.58
C GLY A 202 9.74 -35.68 4.62
N GLY A 203 10.19 -34.47 4.94
CA GLY A 203 9.61 -33.62 5.98
C GLY A 203 9.12 -32.25 5.48
N ALA A 204 9.19 -31.99 4.17
CA ALA A 204 8.86 -30.69 3.61
C ALA A 204 7.45 -30.59 3.01
N LYS A 205 6.71 -31.71 2.89
CA LYS A 205 5.29 -31.70 2.48
C LYS A 205 4.42 -30.79 3.36
N TYR A 206 4.74 -30.68 4.65
CA TYR A 206 4.04 -29.79 5.60
C TYR A 206 4.19 -28.29 5.28
N PHE A 207 5.09 -27.93 4.37
CA PHE A 207 5.37 -26.54 3.99
C PHE A 207 5.00 -26.23 2.54
N ASP A 208 4.30 -27.12 1.84
CA ASP A 208 3.88 -26.86 0.45
C ASP A 208 3.00 -25.59 0.35
N PHE A 209 2.25 -25.27 1.41
CA PHE A 209 1.50 -24.01 1.48
C PHE A 209 2.38 -22.75 1.43
N LEU A 210 3.65 -22.82 1.88
CA LEU A 210 4.58 -21.70 1.79
C LEU A 210 4.98 -21.42 0.34
N LEU A 211 5.10 -22.46 -0.49
CA LEU A 211 5.36 -22.30 -1.92
C LEU A 211 4.16 -21.62 -2.61
N GLY A 212 2.95 -22.08 -2.32
CA GLY A 212 1.71 -21.45 -2.81
C GLY A 212 1.64 -19.97 -2.40
N TYR A 213 1.92 -19.68 -1.13
CA TYR A 213 2.02 -18.32 -0.62
C TYR A 213 3.09 -17.49 -1.35
N PHE A 214 4.26 -18.05 -1.63
CA PHE A 214 5.33 -17.33 -2.32
C PHE A 214 4.94 -16.95 -3.74
N VAL A 215 4.30 -17.86 -4.47
CA VAL A 215 3.77 -17.58 -5.81
C VAL A 215 2.68 -16.51 -5.76
N GLU A 216 1.73 -16.62 -4.82
CA GLU A 216 0.69 -15.62 -4.60
C GLU A 216 1.28 -14.25 -4.27
N PHE A 217 2.30 -14.21 -3.41
CA PHE A 217 3.00 -12.98 -3.05
C PHE A 217 3.70 -12.33 -4.25
N ILE A 218 4.37 -13.12 -5.10
CA ILE A 218 4.98 -12.60 -6.33
C ILE A 218 3.91 -11.99 -7.24
N LEU A 219 2.79 -12.68 -7.46
CA LEU A 219 1.68 -12.16 -8.27
C LEU A 219 1.09 -10.88 -7.67
N ALA A 220 0.88 -10.85 -6.35
CA ALA A 220 0.41 -9.68 -5.62
C ALA A 220 1.35 -8.48 -5.82
N VAL A 221 2.65 -8.68 -5.65
CA VAL A 221 3.64 -7.61 -5.70
C VAL A 221 3.94 -7.14 -7.12
N PHE A 222 4.05 -8.03 -8.10
CA PHE A 222 4.53 -7.68 -9.45
C PHE A 222 3.44 -7.57 -10.50
N VAL A 223 2.23 -8.11 -10.26
CA VAL A 223 1.12 -8.04 -11.21
C VAL A 223 0.00 -7.16 -10.67
N TYR A 224 -0.57 -7.54 -9.51
CA TYR A 224 -1.73 -6.82 -8.98
C TYR A 224 -1.38 -5.43 -8.47
N ASN A 225 -0.27 -5.26 -7.76
CA ASN A 225 0.12 -3.97 -7.21
C ASN A 225 0.35 -2.89 -8.29
N PRO A 226 1.16 -3.11 -9.37
CA PRO A 226 1.27 -2.14 -10.45
C PRO A 226 -0.06 -1.76 -11.12
N LEU A 227 -0.96 -2.74 -11.30
CA LEU A 227 -2.28 -2.51 -11.86
C LEU A 227 -3.13 -1.61 -10.94
N ILE A 228 -3.22 -1.96 -9.66
CA ILE A 228 -3.98 -1.18 -8.67
C ILE A 228 -3.40 0.24 -8.53
N LEU A 229 -2.07 0.37 -8.46
CA LEU A 229 -1.41 1.68 -8.40
C LEU A 229 -1.76 2.53 -9.62
N THR A 230 -1.81 1.94 -10.81
CA THR A 230 -2.17 2.65 -12.04
C THR A 230 -3.65 3.06 -12.03
N ILE A 231 -4.56 2.19 -11.56
CA ILE A 231 -6.00 2.51 -11.40
C ILE A 231 -6.20 3.67 -10.42
N VAL A 232 -5.52 3.64 -9.27
CA VAL A 232 -5.61 4.70 -8.26
C VAL A 232 -4.97 5.99 -8.76
N PHE A 233 -3.81 5.90 -9.42
CA PHE A 233 -3.10 7.05 -10.00
C PHE A 233 -3.91 7.75 -11.09
N THR A 234 -4.51 6.98 -12.00
CA THR A 234 -5.36 7.52 -13.07
C THR A 234 -6.64 8.17 -12.50
N GLY A 235 -7.10 7.69 -11.34
CA GLY A 235 -8.29 8.21 -10.68
C GLY A 235 -9.59 7.81 -11.37
N ILE A 236 -9.56 6.74 -12.19
CA ILE A 236 -10.72 6.29 -12.98
C ILE A 236 -11.94 5.92 -12.11
N LEU A 237 -11.70 5.49 -10.87
CA LEU A 237 -12.74 5.18 -9.89
C LEU A 237 -13.25 6.41 -9.11
N GLY A 238 -12.66 7.59 -9.33
CA GLY A 238 -12.90 8.78 -8.52
C GLY A 238 -14.14 9.59 -8.88
N CYS A 239 -14.89 9.20 -9.93
CA CYS A 239 -16.00 9.96 -10.51
C CYS A 239 -15.64 11.44 -10.73
N ASP A 240 -14.70 11.71 -11.64
CA ASP A 240 -14.11 13.04 -11.89
C ASP A 240 -13.46 13.68 -10.65
N GLY A 241 -12.88 12.84 -9.79
CA GLY A 241 -12.20 13.28 -8.59
C GLY A 241 -13.13 13.79 -7.50
N ARG A 242 -14.44 13.47 -7.51
CA ARG A 242 -15.35 13.75 -6.40
C ARG A 242 -14.93 13.00 -5.13
N ILE A 243 -14.52 11.75 -5.28
CA ILE A 243 -14.09 10.92 -4.14
C ILE A 243 -12.65 11.31 -3.74
N PRO A 244 -12.41 11.73 -2.48
CA PRO A 244 -11.11 12.27 -2.07
C PRO A 244 -9.92 11.33 -2.23
N ILE A 245 -10.13 10.03 -2.01
CA ILE A 245 -9.07 9.02 -2.00
C ILE A 245 -8.85 8.44 -3.40
N LEU A 246 -9.91 8.35 -4.21
CA LEU A 246 -9.89 7.71 -5.53
C LEU A 246 -9.73 8.69 -6.70
N GLY A 247 -9.58 9.98 -6.43
CA GLY A 247 -9.46 11.01 -7.47
C GLY A 247 -8.12 11.06 -8.21
N GLY A 248 -7.11 10.34 -7.71
CA GLY A 248 -5.79 10.20 -8.35
C GLY A 248 -5.13 11.52 -8.75
N ARG A 249 -4.34 11.46 -9.83
CA ARG A 249 -3.67 12.60 -10.45
C ARG A 249 -4.63 13.70 -10.93
N PRO A 250 -5.74 13.41 -11.64
CA PRO A 250 -6.64 14.47 -12.14
C PRO A 250 -7.15 15.40 -11.03
N ARG A 251 -7.49 14.83 -9.86
CA ARG A 251 -7.92 15.61 -8.70
C ARG A 251 -6.81 16.53 -8.17
N GLU A 252 -5.58 16.03 -8.07
CA GLU A 252 -4.44 16.82 -7.59
C GLU A 252 -4.09 17.97 -8.54
N VAL A 253 -4.09 17.71 -9.86
CA VAL A 253 -3.88 18.74 -10.88
C VAL A 253 -4.98 19.81 -10.82
N ALA A 254 -6.26 19.41 -10.75
CA ALA A 254 -7.37 20.34 -10.64
C ALA A 254 -7.30 21.18 -9.35
N LYS A 255 -6.90 20.57 -8.24
CA LYS A 255 -6.68 21.26 -6.96
C LYS A 255 -5.56 22.30 -7.10
N GLU A 256 -4.44 21.94 -7.72
CA GLU A 256 -3.31 22.84 -7.96
C GLU A 256 -3.67 24.01 -8.89
N GLN A 257 -4.38 23.76 -9.99
CA GLN A 257 -4.89 24.80 -10.88
C GLN A 257 -5.82 25.78 -10.16
N ARG A 258 -6.73 25.29 -9.30
CA ARG A 258 -7.60 26.14 -8.48
C ARG A 258 -6.80 27.01 -7.51
N TYR A 259 -5.72 26.48 -6.92
CA TYR A 259 -4.83 27.29 -6.07
C TYR A 259 -4.07 28.34 -6.87
N ALA A 260 -3.58 28.00 -8.07
CA ALA A 260 -2.89 28.94 -8.95
C ALA A 260 -3.81 30.10 -9.37
N MET A 261 -5.05 29.80 -9.77
CA MET A 261 -6.07 30.81 -10.10
C MET A 261 -6.40 31.71 -8.91
N LYS A 262 -6.57 31.15 -7.71
CA LYS A 262 -6.80 31.95 -6.50
C LYS A 262 -5.62 32.88 -6.23
N ARG A 263 -4.38 32.38 -6.35
CA ARG A 263 -3.17 33.18 -6.14
C ARG A 263 -3.07 34.34 -7.14
N GLN A 264 -3.41 34.10 -8.42
CA GLN A 264 -3.46 35.16 -9.43
C GLN A 264 -4.48 36.25 -9.09
N ARG A 265 -5.65 35.90 -8.54
CA ARG A 265 -6.65 36.91 -8.11
C ARG A 265 -6.16 37.82 -6.98
N TYR A 266 -5.27 37.33 -6.12
CA TYR A 266 -4.69 38.15 -5.04
C TYR A 266 -3.49 39.00 -5.50
N ILE A 267 -2.84 38.62 -6.60
CA ILE A 267 -1.69 39.34 -7.17
C ILE A 267 -2.14 40.39 -8.18
N MET A 268 -3.28 40.21 -8.85
CA MET A 268 -3.84 41.30 -9.66
C MET A 268 -4.22 42.45 -8.72
N PRO A 269 -3.65 43.65 -8.91
CA PRO A 269 -4.11 44.82 -8.18
C PRO A 269 -5.61 44.95 -8.47
N GLN A 270 -6.44 44.83 -7.43
CA GLN A 270 -7.83 45.21 -7.55
C GLN A 270 -7.82 46.71 -7.82
N THR A 271 -7.96 47.09 -9.09
CA THR A 271 -8.34 48.46 -9.46
C THR A 271 -9.77 48.64 -8.95
N LEU A 272 -9.90 48.98 -7.67
CA LEU A 272 -11.13 49.38 -7.04
C LEU A 272 -11.47 50.77 -7.59
N LYS A 273 -12.27 50.82 -8.66
CA LYS A 273 -12.87 52.08 -9.12
C LYS A 273 -13.89 52.54 -8.08
N LEU A 274 -13.49 53.46 -7.22
CA LEU A 274 -14.36 54.17 -6.28
C LEU A 274 -14.61 55.58 -6.83
N GLY A 275 -15.55 55.71 -7.77
CA GLY A 275 -15.83 56.97 -8.48
C GLY A 275 -14.84 57.27 -9.61
N ASP A 276 -14.75 58.55 -10.03
CA ASP A 276 -13.90 59.02 -11.15
C ASP A 276 -12.40 59.06 -10.81
N ASN A 277 -12.02 58.72 -9.57
CA ASN A 277 -10.63 58.70 -9.14
C ASN A 277 -10.10 57.27 -9.17
N GLU A 278 -9.16 57.01 -10.07
CA GLU A 278 -8.32 55.80 -10.04
C GLU A 278 -7.33 55.91 -8.90
N TYR A 279 -7.53 55.11 -7.86
CA TYR A 279 -6.51 54.88 -6.83
C TYR A 279 -5.76 53.60 -7.19
N GLU A 280 -4.45 53.70 -7.42
CA GLU A 280 -3.57 52.53 -7.36
C GLU A 280 -3.60 52.01 -5.93
N ALA A 281 -4.09 50.79 -5.75
CA ALA A 281 -4.00 50.10 -4.47
C ALA A 281 -2.53 49.72 -4.26
N ASP A 282 -1.78 50.63 -3.64
CA ASP A 282 -0.40 50.38 -3.23
C ASP A 282 -0.33 49.07 -2.44
N LEU A 283 0.64 48.24 -2.85
CA LEU A 283 0.97 46.91 -2.38
C LEU A 283 1.11 46.84 -0.85
N TRP A 284 0.00 46.72 -0.12
CA TRP A 284 -0.01 46.58 1.35
C TRP A 284 -0.17 45.13 1.84
N CYS A 285 0.12 44.14 1.00
CA CYS A 285 -0.13 42.73 1.31
C CYS A 285 1.11 41.82 1.35
N ASP A 286 2.34 42.37 1.42
CA ASP A 286 3.55 41.54 1.34
C ASP A 286 4.20 41.15 2.68
N GLN A 287 3.68 41.57 3.84
CA GLN A 287 4.38 41.32 5.12
C GLN A 287 3.68 40.44 6.16
N LYS A 288 2.39 40.09 6.02
CA LYS A 288 1.69 39.28 7.05
C LYS A 288 1.28 37.86 6.65
N LEU A 289 1.48 37.45 5.40
CA LEU A 289 1.12 36.10 4.95
C LEU A 289 2.27 35.07 5.02
N ALA A 290 3.46 35.49 5.48
CA ALA A 290 4.62 34.60 5.61
C ALA A 290 4.67 33.80 6.93
N THR A 291 3.78 34.03 7.90
CA THR A 291 3.94 33.49 9.27
C THR A 291 2.89 32.49 9.75
N ASN A 292 1.91 32.11 8.93
CA ASN A 292 0.95 31.06 9.32
C ASN A 292 0.93 29.91 8.30
N PHE A 293 1.95 29.05 8.35
CA PHE A 293 1.93 27.69 7.79
C PHE A 293 2.86 26.74 8.53
#